data_AF-A0A6I3LJL1-F1
#
_entry.id   AF-A0A6I3LJL1-F1
#
_cell.length_a   1.000
_cell.length_b   1.000
_cell.length_c   1.000
_cell.angle_alpha   90.00
_cell.angle_beta   90.00
_cell.angle_gamma   90.00
#
_symmetry.space_group_name_H-M   'P 1'
#
loop_
_entity.id
_entity.type
_entity.pdbx_description
1 polymer ?
#
loop_
_entity_poly.entity_id
_entity_poly.type
_entity_poly.pdbx_seq_one_letter_code
_entity_poly.pdbx_strand_id
1 'polypeptide(L)'
;LNVKCFQSGPLGGFQEIGALVGRNEIDMIIFFRDPLTAKPHEPDVNELQRLSDVYKIPMATNMGTAEILVKSLENGNMEWRNIVNEDRN
;
A
#
# COMPACT_ATOMS: atom_id res chain seq x y z
N LEU A 1 -11.23 -8.07 14.41
CA LEU A 1 -10.85 -7.54 13.08
C LEU A 1 -11.29 -8.52 12.01
N ASN A 2 -11.74 -8.03 10.86
CA ASN A 2 -11.88 -8.84 9.65
C ASN A 2 -10.61 -8.66 8.81
N VAL A 3 -9.92 -9.75 8.50
CA VAL A 3 -8.66 -9.73 7.76
C VAL A 3 -8.84 -10.56 6.50
N LYS A 4 -8.66 -9.94 5.33
CA LYS A 4 -8.63 -10.63 4.05
C LYS A 4 -7.19 -10.99 3.71
N CYS A 5 -6.90 -12.29 3.67
CA CYS A 5 -5.60 -12.78 3.23
C CYS A 5 -5.56 -12.91 1.71
N PHE A 6 -4.41 -12.56 1.13
CA PHE A 6 -4.09 -12.70 -0.28
C PHE A 6 -3.01 -13.76 -0.48
N GLN A 7 -2.66 -14.06 -1.72
CA GLN A 7 -1.53 -14.96 -2.00
C GLN A 7 -0.23 -14.41 -1.42
N SER A 8 0.77 -15.28 -1.24
CA SER A 8 2.09 -14.81 -0.86
C SER A 8 2.67 -13.93 -1.97
N GLY A 9 3.48 -12.93 -1.61
CA GLY A 9 4.08 -12.00 -2.57
C GLY A 9 4.71 -12.70 -3.79
N PRO A 10 5.64 -13.67 -3.59
CA PRO A 10 6.26 -14.41 -4.68
C PRO A 10 5.31 -15.29 -5.52
N LEU A 11 4.13 -15.61 -5.02
CA LEU A 11 3.11 -16.40 -5.73
C LEU A 11 2.05 -15.51 -6.42
N GLY A 12 2.28 -14.19 -6.49
CA GLY A 12 1.38 -13.24 -7.16
C GLY A 12 0.63 -12.30 -6.22
N GLY A 13 0.84 -12.39 -4.90
CA GLY A 13 0.20 -11.49 -3.93
C GLY A 13 0.52 -10.01 -4.19
N PHE A 14 1.73 -9.68 -4.66
CA PHE A 14 2.08 -8.30 -5.03
C PHE A 14 1.23 -7.77 -6.18
N GLN A 15 0.92 -8.63 -7.17
CA GLN A 15 0.09 -8.27 -8.31
C GLN A 15 -1.38 -8.12 -7.89
N GLU A 16 -1.87 -8.98 -6.98
CA GLU A 16 -3.21 -8.83 -6.41
C GLU A 16 -3.37 -7.47 -5.72
N ILE A 17 -2.43 -7.11 -4.83
CA ILE A 17 -2.44 -5.79 -4.17
C ILE A 17 -2.26 -4.65 -5.17
N GLY A 18 -1.36 -4.79 -6.15
CA GLY A 18 -1.14 -3.79 -7.19
C GLY A 18 -2.40 -3.53 -8.04
N ALA A 19 -3.19 -4.57 -8.33
CA ALA A 19 -4.47 -4.43 -9.02
C ALA A 19 -5.48 -3.63 -8.17
N LEU A 20 -5.53 -3.86 -6.85
CA LEU A 20 -6.38 -3.11 -5.94
C LEU A 20 -5.95 -1.64 -5.84
N VAL A 21 -4.64 -1.37 -5.80
CA VAL A 21 -4.09 -0.01 -5.87
C VAL A 21 -4.52 0.69 -7.15
N GLY A 22 -4.42 0.04 -8.31
CA GLY A 22 -4.82 0.63 -9.58
C GLY A 22 -6.33 0.94 -9.68
N ARG A 23 -7.14 0.15 -8.98
CA ARG A 23 -8.60 0.34 -8.84
C ARG A 23 -8.98 1.32 -7.73
N ASN A 24 -8.00 1.83 -6.97
CA ASN A 24 -8.21 2.70 -5.82
C ASN A 24 -9.00 2.04 -4.67
N GLU A 25 -8.88 0.72 -4.54
CA GLU A 25 -9.51 -0.09 -3.48
C GLU A 25 -8.61 -0.23 -2.23
N ILE A 26 -7.49 0.50 -2.18
CA ILE A 26 -6.52 0.52 -1.09
C ILE A 26 -6.20 1.97 -0.74
N ASP A 27 -6.44 2.36 0.51
CA ASP A 27 -6.23 3.74 0.96
C ASP A 27 -4.86 3.97 1.61
N MET A 28 -4.18 2.91 2.04
CA MET A 28 -2.88 2.96 2.71
C MET A 28 -2.17 1.60 2.58
N ILE A 29 -0.84 1.63 2.48
CA ILE A 29 0.00 0.43 2.52
C ILE A 29 0.99 0.52 3.67
N ILE A 30 1.03 -0.51 4.52
CA ILE A 30 2.10 -0.74 5.47
C ILE A 30 2.89 -1.94 4.99
N PHE A 31 4.09 -1.72 4.47
CA PHE A 31 4.93 -2.76 3.88
C PHE A 31 6.29 -2.86 4.58
N PHE A 32 6.32 -3.62 5.67
CA PHE A 32 7.56 -3.90 6.38
C PHE A 32 8.38 -4.96 5.65
N ARG A 33 9.57 -4.54 5.25
CA ARG A 33 10.54 -5.35 4.51
C ARG A 33 11.81 -5.49 5.32
N ASP A 34 12.51 -6.60 5.13
CA ASP A 34 13.88 -6.77 5.61
C ASP A 34 14.80 -5.90 4.74
N PRO A 35 15.44 -4.85 5.30
CA PRO A 35 16.30 -3.97 4.52
C PRO A 35 17.72 -4.52 4.34
N LEU A 36 18.10 -5.60 5.05
CA LEU A 36 19.46 -6.11 5.08
C LEU A 36 19.68 -7.30 4.14
N THR A 37 18.60 -7.98 3.74
CA THR A 37 18.70 -9.16 2.88
C THR A 37 18.10 -8.89 1.52
N ALA A 38 18.94 -8.93 0.48
CA ALA A 38 18.47 -8.89 -0.90
C ALA A 38 17.55 -10.10 -1.18
N LYS A 39 16.36 -9.85 -1.74
CA LYS A 39 15.40 -10.92 -2.05
C LYS A 39 15.26 -11.08 -3.57
N PRO A 40 15.11 -12.32 -4.10
CA PRO A 40 14.94 -12.56 -5.54
C PRO A 40 13.73 -11.83 -6.17
N HIS A 41 12.74 -11.48 -5.36
CA HIS A 41 11.50 -10.81 -5.75
C HIS A 41 11.53 -9.28 -5.50
N GLU A 42 12.72 -8.67 -5.41
CA GLU A 42 12.86 -7.21 -5.33
C GLU A 42 12.21 -6.43 -6.48
N PRO A 43 12.17 -6.91 -7.75
CA PRO A 43 11.45 -6.22 -8.82
C PRO A 43 9.95 -5.99 -8.49
N ASP A 44 9.30 -6.96 -7.87
CA ASP A 44 7.86 -6.89 -7.52
C ASP A 44 7.61 -5.86 -6.40
N VAL A 45 8.55 -5.75 -5.46
CA VAL A 45 8.53 -4.75 -4.38
C VAL A 45 8.60 -3.34 -4.95
N ASN A 46 9.48 -3.13 -5.93
CA ASN A 46 9.64 -1.83 -6.59
C ASN A 46 8.41 -1.49 -7.43
N GLU A 47 7.75 -2.48 -8.03
CA GLU A 47 6.51 -2.27 -8.76
C GLU A 47 5.38 -1.77 -7.85
N LEU A 48 5.20 -2.38 -6.68
CA LEU A 48 4.16 -1.94 -5.74
C LEU A 48 4.41 -0.51 -5.23
N GLN A 49 5.67 -0.16 -4.96
CA GLN A 49 6.05 1.20 -4.58
C GLN A 49 5.77 2.19 -5.72
N ARG A 50 6.14 1.85 -6.96
CA ARG A 50 5.86 2.66 -8.15
C ARG A 50 4.36 2.87 -8.35
N LEU A 51 3.54 1.84 -8.17
CA LEU A 51 2.08 1.98 -8.24
C LEU A 51 1.57 2.90 -7.14
N SER A 52 2.09 2.78 -5.93
CA SER A 52 1.74 3.67 -4.81
C SER A 52 2.01 5.14 -5.15
N ASP A 53 3.16 5.43 -5.77
CA ASP A 53 3.50 6.79 -6.21
C ASP A 53 2.53 7.30 -7.30
N VAL A 54 2.22 6.48 -8.31
CA VAL A 54 1.32 6.84 -9.41
C VAL A 54 -0.09 7.16 -8.92
N TYR A 55 -0.63 6.33 -8.03
CA TYR A 55 -1.99 6.46 -7.50
C TYR A 55 -2.08 7.32 -6.23
N LYS A 56 -0.93 7.84 -5.76
CA LYS A 56 -0.79 8.65 -4.53
C LYS A 56 -1.32 7.88 -3.31
N ILE A 57 -0.97 6.60 -3.19
CA ILE A 57 -1.30 5.78 -2.02
C ILE A 57 -0.22 6.01 -0.95
N PRO A 58 -0.58 6.50 0.24
CA PRO A 58 0.36 6.62 1.36
C PRO A 58 0.95 5.26 1.72
N MET A 59 2.27 5.18 1.75
CA MET A 59 3.00 3.94 1.97
C MET A 59 4.04 4.10 3.10
N ALA A 60 4.03 3.18 4.05
CA ALA A 60 5.04 3.07 5.10
C ALA A 60 5.90 1.82 4.89
N THR A 61 7.22 2.00 4.85
CA THR A 61 8.19 0.88 4.74
C THR A 61 8.91 0.57 6.06
N ASN A 62 8.64 1.35 7.10
CA ASN A 62 9.19 1.20 8.44
C ASN A 62 8.17 1.62 9.51
N MET A 63 8.46 1.27 10.76
CA MET A 63 7.56 1.53 11.91
C MET A 63 7.28 3.02 12.13
N GLY A 64 8.29 3.89 12.00
CA GLY A 64 8.14 5.33 12.24
C GLY A 64 7.14 5.97 11.27
N THR A 65 7.24 5.64 9.99
CA THR A 65 6.26 6.11 9.00
C THR A 65 4.88 5.50 9.24
N ALA A 66 4.80 4.21 9.59
CA ALA A 66 3.52 3.55 9.86
C ALA A 66 2.77 4.20 11.02
N GLU A 67 3.48 4.54 12.11
CA GLU A 67 2.89 5.21 13.26
C GLU A 67 2.29 6.58 12.88
N ILE A 68 3.01 7.37 12.09
CA ILE A 68 2.52 8.67 11.60
C ILE A 68 1.29 8.50 10.72
N LEU A 69 1.30 7.50 9.81
CA LEU A 69 0.18 7.25 8.90
C LEU A 69 -1.08 6.81 9.64
N VAL A 70 -0.96 5.90 10.61
CA VAL A 70 -2.10 5.44 11.44
C VAL A 70 -2.69 6.61 12.23
N LYS A 71 -1.85 7.41 12.91
CA LYS A 71 -2.30 8.60 13.63
C LYS A 71 -2.95 9.63 12.70
N SER A 72 -2.44 9.77 11.48
CA SER A 72 -3.01 10.69 10.48
C SER A 72 -4.39 10.21 10.01
N LEU A 73 -4.59 8.90 9.87
CA LEU A 73 -5.88 8.31 9.54
C LEU A 73 -6.90 8.56 10.66
N GLU A 74 -6.54 8.32 11.92
CA GLU A 74 -7.40 8.59 13.09
C GLU A 74 -7.84 10.06 13.19
N ASN A 75 -6.95 10.98 12.78
CA ASN A 75 -7.22 12.42 12.82
C ASN A 75 -7.96 12.97 11.58
N GLY A 76 -8.32 12.12 10.60
CA GLY A 76 -9.00 12.56 9.38
C GLY A 76 -8.10 13.29 8.37
N ASN A 77 -6.78 13.21 8.52
CA ASN A 77 -5.85 13.86 7.57
C ASN A 77 -5.78 13.16 6.20
N MET A 78 -6.51 12.06 6.03
CA MET A 78 -6.54 11.22 4.82
C MET A 78 -7.85 11.36 4.04
N GLU A 79 -8.80 12.21 4.48
CA GLU A 79 -10.13 12.38 3.85
C GLU A 79 -10.07 12.80 2.37
N TRP A 80 -9.00 13.46 1.94
CA TRP A 80 -8.77 13.80 0.54
C TRP A 80 -8.76 12.56 -0.39
N ARG A 81 -8.52 11.36 0.14
CA ARG A 81 -8.62 10.08 -0.58
C ARG A 81 -10.05 9.77 -1.04
N ASN A 82 -11.06 10.25 -0.31
CA ASN A 82 -12.47 10.06 -0.65
C ASN A 82 -12.84 10.81 -1.93
N ILE A 83 -12.28 12.01 -2.13
CA ILE A 83 -12.50 12.82 -3.34
C ILE A 83 -12.00 12.07 -4.58
N VAL A 84 -10.85 11.41 -4.49
CA VAL A 84 -10.28 10.63 -5.60
C VAL A 84 -11.13 9.41 -5.97
N ASN A 85 -11.94 8.90 -5.03
CA ASN A 85 -12.92 7.84 -5.29
C ASN A 85 -14.19 8.37 -5.97
N GLU A 86 -14.59 9.61 -5.70
CA GLU A 86 -15.78 10.24 -6.28
C GLU A 86 -15.60 10.61 -7.75
N ASP A 87 -14.42 11.09 -8.16
CA ASP A 87 -14.10 11.47 -9.55
C ASP A 87 -14.17 10.30 -10.56
N ARG A 88 -14.40 9.06 -10.11
CA ARG A 88 -14.47 7.86 -10.97
C ARG A 88 -15.90 7.32 -11.18
N ASN A 89 -16.92 7.92 -10.56
CA ASN A 89 -18.34 7.59 -10.76
C ASN A 89 -19.05 8.68 -11.59
#